data_AF-A0AAA9TLX8-F1
#
_entry.id   AF-A0AAA9TLX8-F1
#
_cell.length_a   1.000
_cell.length_b   1.000
_cell.length_c   1.000
_cell.angle_alpha   90.00
_cell.angle_beta   90.00
_cell.angle_gamma   90.00
#
_symmetry.space_group_name_H-M   'P 1'
#
loop_
_entity.id
_entity.type
_entity.pdbx_description
1 polymer ?
#
loop_
_entity_poly.entity_id
_entity_poly.type
_entity_poly.pdbx_seq_one_letter_code
_entity_poly.pdbx_strand_id
1 'polypeptide(L)'
;MERNTLPASWLILWLHLGRVSRLLTVEQRPPLLWVQERESTNFTCSFPSSSFYALHWYRWEPAKGPKNLFVISVNEDEKKQGRVRVTLNTKEGYSSMNIRGSQPEDSATYLCASTQCPSALCSPYPNLCLLLLWDQH
;
A
#
# COMPACT_ATOMS: atom_id res chain seq x y z
N MET A 1 -39.70 -12.81 40.08
CA MET A 1 -38.26 -12.54 39.98
C MET A 1 -37.90 -12.53 38.51
N GLU A 2 -38.11 -11.38 37.86
CA GLU A 2 -37.80 -11.21 36.43
C GLU A 2 -36.28 -11.25 36.25
N ARG A 3 -35.82 -12.21 35.45
CA ARG A 3 -34.41 -12.42 35.18
C ARG A 3 -34.03 -11.53 34.01
N ASN A 4 -33.44 -10.37 34.32
CA ASN A 4 -32.87 -9.45 33.33
C ASN A 4 -31.74 -10.12 32.54
N THR A 5 -32.07 -10.75 31.41
CA THR A 5 -31.14 -11.42 30.48
C THR A 5 -30.54 -10.49 29.42
N LEU A 6 -30.76 -9.18 29.53
CA LEU A 6 -30.31 -8.17 28.57
C LEU A 6 -28.80 -7.80 28.59
N PRO A 7 -28.02 -7.90 29.69
CA PRO A 7 -26.65 -7.37 29.69
C PRO A 7 -25.68 -8.23 28.88
N ALA A 8 -25.91 -9.56 28.82
CA ALA A 8 -25.08 -10.48 28.04
C ALA A 8 -25.30 -10.29 26.52
N SER A 9 -26.52 -9.98 26.10
CA SER A 9 -26.85 -9.74 24.68
C SER A 9 -26.18 -8.48 24.14
N TRP A 10 -26.04 -7.43 24.94
CA TRP A 10 -25.28 -6.25 24.54
C TRP A 10 -23.79 -6.54 24.43
N LEU A 11 -23.19 -7.24 25.40
CA LEU A 11 -21.77 -7.62 25.36
C LEU A 11 -21.40 -8.46 24.14
N ILE A 12 -22.29 -9.36 23.69
CA ILE A 12 -22.11 -10.15 22.47
C ILE A 12 -22.14 -9.23 21.23
N LEU A 13 -23.00 -8.21 21.20
CA LEU A 13 -23.06 -7.23 20.10
C LEU A 13 -21.74 -6.44 19.97
N TRP A 14 -21.12 -6.04 21.09
CA TRP A 14 -19.81 -5.37 21.09
C TRP A 14 -18.69 -6.25 20.53
N LEU A 15 -18.71 -7.56 20.82
CA LEU A 15 -17.74 -8.52 20.30
C LEU A 15 -17.88 -8.75 18.79
N HIS A 16 -19.09 -8.62 18.23
CA HIS A 16 -19.31 -8.71 16.78
C HIS A 16 -18.96 -7.42 16.02
N LEU A 17 -19.17 -6.23 16.61
CA LEU A 17 -18.75 -4.96 16.00
C LEU A 17 -17.23 -4.76 16.00
N GLY A 18 -16.48 -5.40 16.90
CA GLY A 18 -15.02 -5.31 16.94
C GLY A 18 -14.27 -6.09 15.85
N ARG A 19 -14.97 -6.85 14.98
CA ARG A 19 -14.33 -7.79 14.05
C ARG A 19 -14.75 -7.61 12.58
N VAL A 20 -14.98 -6.39 12.11
CA VAL A 20 -15.03 -6.12 10.66
C VAL A 20 -14.38 -4.78 10.35
N SER A 21 -13.06 -4.78 10.27
CA SER A 21 -12.32 -3.87 9.40
C SER A 21 -11.09 -4.60 8.91
N ARG A 22 -11.32 -5.59 8.03
CA ARG A 22 -10.28 -5.97 7.07
C ARG A 22 -10.19 -4.77 6.13
N LEU A 23 -9.42 -3.75 6.55
CA LEU A 23 -9.28 -2.51 5.80
C LEU A 23 -8.88 -2.88 4.37
N LEU A 24 -9.74 -2.53 3.41
CA LEU A 24 -9.49 -2.60 1.98
C LEU A 24 -8.50 -1.50 1.55
N THR A 25 -7.55 -1.16 2.41
CA THR A 25 -6.79 0.08 2.35
C THR A 25 -5.32 -0.24 2.16
N VAL A 26 -4.66 0.63 1.41
CA VAL A 26 -3.21 0.58 1.21
C VAL A 26 -2.52 1.05 2.49
N GLU A 27 -1.57 0.27 3.00
CA GLU A 27 -0.84 0.59 4.23
C GLU A 27 0.67 0.57 3.94
N GLN A 28 1.38 1.63 4.33
CA GLN A 28 2.83 1.72 4.15
C GLN A 28 3.56 1.65 5.49
N ARG A 29 4.63 0.85 5.55
CA ARG A 29 5.46 0.67 6.74
C ARG A 29 6.96 0.63 6.43
N PRO A 30 7.81 1.12 7.35
CA PRO A 30 7.43 2.02 8.45
C PRO A 30 7.08 3.42 7.92
N PRO A 31 6.34 4.24 8.70
CA PRO A 31 5.91 5.57 8.26
C PRO A 31 7.06 6.58 8.17
N LEU A 32 8.15 6.34 8.91
CA LEU A 32 9.34 7.19 8.95
C LEU A 32 10.58 6.31 9.15
N LEU A 33 11.67 6.66 8.47
CA LEU A 33 12.98 6.05 8.67
C LEU A 33 14.07 7.11 8.76
N TRP A 34 14.98 6.88 9.69
CA TRP A 34 16.27 7.56 9.78
C TRP A 34 17.33 6.54 9.38
N VAL A 35 18.12 6.88 8.36
CA VAL A 35 19.07 5.95 7.73
C VAL A 35 20.40 6.66 7.62
N GLN A 36 21.49 5.98 8.01
CA GLN A 36 22.82 6.55 7.83
C GLN A 36 23.25 6.44 6.38
N GLU A 37 24.15 7.33 5.97
CA GLU A 37 24.74 7.26 4.64
C GLU A 37 25.37 5.88 4.42
N ARG A 38 25.22 5.34 3.20
CA ARG A 38 25.70 4.01 2.77
C ARG A 38 24.95 2.81 3.37
N GLU A 39 24.06 3.01 4.33
CA GLU A 39 23.18 1.94 4.80
C GLU A 39 22.06 1.65 3.80
N SER A 40 21.50 0.44 3.88
CA SER A 40 20.35 0.07 3.06
C SER A 40 19.07 0.21 3.86
N THR A 41 18.01 0.68 3.20
CA THR A 41 16.70 0.84 3.83
C THR A 41 15.61 0.14 3.04
N ASN A 42 14.51 -0.18 3.72
CA ASN A 42 13.39 -0.89 3.14
C ASN A 42 12.06 -0.33 3.65
N PHE A 43 11.13 -0.12 2.73
CA PHE A 43 9.74 0.22 3.04
C PHE A 43 8.82 -0.75 2.32
N THR A 44 7.75 -1.14 2.98
CA THR A 44 6.74 -2.07 2.47
C THR A 44 5.41 -1.35 2.29
N CYS A 45 4.72 -1.67 1.21
CA CYS A 45 3.37 -1.23 0.92
C CYS A 45 2.46 -2.46 0.84
N SER A 46 1.56 -2.61 1.80
CA SER A 46 0.53 -3.64 1.81
C SER A 46 -0.73 -3.12 1.12
N PHE A 47 -1.41 -3.99 0.39
CA PHE A 47 -2.60 -3.66 -0.38
C PHE A 47 -3.57 -4.85 -0.46
N PRO A 48 -4.85 -4.60 -0.75
CA PRO A 48 -5.80 -5.67 -1.05
C PRO A 48 -5.36 -6.42 -2.30
N SER A 49 -5.09 -7.73 -2.17
CA SER A 49 -4.67 -8.57 -3.30
C SER A 49 -5.79 -8.84 -4.29
N SER A 50 -7.06 -8.76 -3.86
CA SER A 50 -8.22 -8.91 -4.73
C SER A 50 -8.23 -7.82 -5.80
N SER A 51 -8.29 -8.23 -7.07
CA SER A 51 -8.33 -7.32 -8.23
C SER A 51 -7.10 -6.42 -8.36
N PHE A 52 -5.97 -6.74 -7.71
CA PHE A 52 -4.72 -6.01 -7.87
C PHE A 52 -4.25 -6.06 -9.34
N TYR A 53 -3.90 -4.90 -9.89
CA TYR A 53 -3.37 -4.80 -11.25
C TYR A 53 -1.91 -4.34 -11.25
N ALA A 54 -1.63 -3.19 -10.62
CA ALA A 54 -0.28 -2.66 -10.53
C ALA A 54 -0.11 -1.79 -9.28
N LEU A 55 1.14 -1.71 -8.79
CA LEU A 55 1.53 -0.80 -7.74
C LEU A 55 2.46 0.27 -8.29
N HIS A 56 2.22 1.50 -7.90
CA HIS A 56 3.03 2.66 -8.21
C HIS A 56 3.81 3.08 -6.98
N TRP A 57 5.13 3.22 -7.12
CA TRP A 57 5.99 3.87 -6.13
C TRP A 57 6.31 5.27 -6.60
N TYR A 58 6.14 6.24 -5.71
CA TYR A 58 6.40 7.65 -5.95
C TYR A 58 7.44 8.18 -4.97
N ARG A 59 8.18 9.18 -5.44
CA ARG A 59 8.98 10.09 -4.61
C ARG A 59 8.31 11.45 -4.65
N TRP A 60 7.95 11.97 -3.49
CA TRP A 60 7.34 13.27 -3.33
C TRP A 60 8.31 14.25 -2.66
N GLU A 61 8.41 15.44 -3.25
CA GLU A 61 9.16 16.57 -2.71
C GLU A 61 8.23 17.80 -2.68
N PRO A 62 8.19 18.58 -1.57
CA PRO A 62 7.21 19.66 -1.38
C PRO A 62 7.08 20.66 -2.55
N ALA A 63 8.19 20.97 -3.23
CA ALA A 63 8.21 21.94 -4.33
C ALA A 63 8.07 21.32 -5.73
N LYS A 64 8.18 20.00 -5.86
CA LYS A 64 8.23 19.30 -7.16
C LYS A 64 7.04 18.38 -7.41
N GLY A 65 6.26 18.08 -6.38
CA GLY A 65 5.16 17.13 -6.44
C GLY A 65 5.63 15.67 -6.52
N PRO A 66 4.70 14.72 -6.75
CA PRO A 66 5.02 13.30 -6.83
C PRO A 66 5.64 12.94 -8.19
N LYS A 67 6.84 12.37 -8.17
CA LYS A 67 7.49 11.74 -9.31
C LYS A 67 7.31 10.23 -9.23
N ASN A 68 6.76 9.61 -10.28
CA ASN A 68 6.69 8.16 -10.36
C ASN A 68 8.12 7.58 -10.48
N LEU A 69 8.46 6.64 -9.60
CA LEU A 69 9.73 5.92 -9.61
C LEU A 69 9.59 4.58 -10.33
N PHE A 70 8.58 3.81 -9.94
CA PHE A 70 8.31 2.49 -10.48
C PHE A 70 6.81 2.27 -10.63
N VAL A 71 6.47 1.47 -11.65
CA VAL A 71 5.20 0.78 -11.76
C VAL A 71 5.52 -0.71 -11.85
N ILE A 72 5.04 -1.51 -10.89
CA ILE A 72 5.21 -2.97 -10.89
C ILE A 72 3.83 -3.64 -11.00
N SER A 73 3.66 -4.45 -12.03
CA SER A 73 2.37 -5.03 -12.41
C SER A 73 2.24 -6.46 -11.93
N VAL A 74 1.01 -6.99 -11.90
CA VAL A 74 0.66 -8.34 -11.41
C VAL A 74 1.51 -9.49 -12.01
N ASN A 75 2.08 -9.31 -13.20
CA ASN A 75 2.91 -10.30 -13.90
C ASN A 75 4.42 -10.14 -13.63
N GLU A 76 4.82 -9.29 -12.70
CA GLU A 76 6.21 -8.95 -12.41
C GLU A 76 6.54 -9.23 -10.94
N ASP A 77 7.63 -9.95 -10.68
CA ASP A 77 8.06 -10.23 -9.30
C ASP A 77 8.98 -9.13 -8.74
N GLU A 78 9.77 -8.48 -9.61
CA GLU A 78 10.68 -7.41 -9.22
C GLU A 78 11.02 -6.41 -10.33
N LYS A 79 11.44 -5.21 -9.92
CA LYS A 79 12.08 -4.20 -10.76
C LYS A 79 13.29 -3.60 -10.06
N LYS A 80 14.27 -3.16 -10.84
CA LYS A 80 15.46 -2.50 -10.31
C LYS A 80 15.90 -1.36 -11.22
N GLN A 81 16.25 -0.23 -10.61
CA GLN A 81 16.89 0.88 -11.29
C GLN A 81 17.97 1.47 -10.37
N GLY A 82 19.22 1.45 -10.83
CA GLY A 82 20.35 1.90 -10.04
C GLY A 82 20.42 1.20 -8.68
N ARG A 83 20.33 2.00 -7.61
CA ARG A 83 20.39 1.57 -6.21
C ARG A 83 19.04 1.09 -5.65
N VAL A 84 17.93 1.31 -6.36
CA VAL A 84 16.58 1.01 -5.89
C VAL A 84 16.08 -0.29 -6.51
N ARG A 85 15.55 -1.18 -5.67
CA ARG A 85 14.88 -2.44 -6.07
C ARG A 85 13.48 -2.47 -5.47
N VAL A 86 12.48 -2.81 -6.27
CA VAL A 86 11.11 -3.06 -5.84
C VAL A 86 10.79 -4.53 -6.05
N THR A 87 10.14 -5.17 -5.09
CA THR A 87 9.57 -6.52 -5.22
C THR A 87 8.06 -6.47 -5.08
N LEU A 88 7.37 -7.45 -5.63
CA LEU A 88 5.92 -7.60 -5.53
C LEU A 88 5.58 -9.02 -5.09
N ASN A 89 4.69 -9.12 -4.10
CA ASN A 89 4.08 -10.37 -3.68
C ASN A 89 2.57 -10.19 -3.67
N THR A 90 1.95 -10.52 -4.80
CA THR A 90 0.49 -10.39 -5.00
C THR A 90 -0.29 -11.34 -4.12
N LYS A 91 0.26 -12.53 -3.82
CA LYS A 91 -0.37 -13.55 -2.97
C LYS A 91 -0.54 -13.04 -1.53
N GLU A 92 0.52 -12.47 -0.97
CA GLU A 92 0.52 -11.90 0.38
C GLU A 92 0.05 -10.44 0.42
N GLY A 93 -0.19 -9.82 -0.74
CA GLY A 93 -0.72 -8.47 -0.84
C GLY A 93 0.26 -7.41 -0.37
N TYR A 94 1.53 -7.48 -0.77
CA TYR A 94 2.48 -6.42 -0.50
C TYR A 94 3.54 -6.23 -1.59
N SER A 95 4.15 -5.05 -1.59
CA SER A 95 5.34 -4.73 -2.37
C SER A 95 6.37 -4.09 -1.45
N SER A 96 7.65 -4.33 -1.72
CA SER A 96 8.74 -3.79 -0.90
C SER A 96 9.72 -3.03 -1.76
N MET A 97 10.07 -1.81 -1.35
CA MET A 97 11.07 -0.97 -1.99
C MET A 97 12.32 -0.92 -1.11
N ASN A 98 13.45 -1.33 -1.67
CA ASN A 98 14.76 -1.31 -1.04
C ASN A 98 15.65 -0.29 -1.75
N ILE A 99 16.26 0.61 -0.97
CA ILE A 99 17.29 1.53 -1.44
C ILE A 99 18.60 1.07 -0.83
N ARG A 100 19.58 0.72 -1.66
CA ARG A 100 20.92 0.34 -1.22
C ARG A 100 21.83 1.56 -1.18
N GLY A 101 22.73 1.60 -0.21
CA GLY A 101 23.76 2.63 -0.14
C GLY A 101 23.14 4.03 -0.12
N SER A 102 22.33 4.31 0.90
CA SER A 102 21.55 5.55 1.01
C SER A 102 22.44 6.77 0.95
N GLN A 103 21.99 7.80 0.24
CA GLN A 103 22.68 9.07 0.07
C GLN A 103 21.82 10.22 0.61
N PRO A 104 22.41 11.38 0.97
CA PRO A 104 21.63 12.53 1.45
C PRO A 104 20.50 12.95 0.49
N GLU A 105 20.72 12.79 -0.82
CA GLU A 105 19.74 13.11 -1.86
C GLU A 105 18.57 12.13 -1.91
N ASP A 106 18.66 10.97 -1.26
CA ASP A 106 17.55 10.02 -1.13
C ASP A 106 16.51 10.47 -0.09
N SER A 107 16.81 11.49 0.71
CA SER A 107 15.89 12.05 1.70
C SER A 107 14.67 12.70 1.02
N ALA A 108 13.52 12.06 1.15
CA ALA A 108 12.25 12.48 0.59
C ALA A 108 11.09 11.72 1.24
N THR A 109 9.86 12.11 0.93
CA THR A 109 8.69 11.28 1.22
C THR A 109 8.49 10.27 0.09
N TYR A 110 8.40 8.99 0.44
CA TYR A 110 8.07 7.94 -0.51
C TYR A 110 6.62 7.51 -0.29
N LEU A 111 5.87 7.37 -1.39
CA LEU A 111 4.45 7.03 -1.35
C LEU A 111 4.19 5.83 -2.26
N CYS A 112 3.26 4.97 -1.88
CA CYS A 112 2.74 3.91 -2.74
C CYS A 112 1.26 4.09 -3.04
N ALA A 113 0.85 3.66 -4.24
CA ALA A 113 -0.55 3.57 -4.62
C ALA A 113 -0.81 2.26 -5.36
N SER A 114 -1.87 1.55 -4.97
CA SER A 114 -2.32 0.33 -5.63
C SER A 114 -3.42 0.66 -6.62
N THR A 115 -3.30 0.14 -7.84
CA THR A 115 -4.38 0.17 -8.83
C THR A 115 -5.07 -1.19 -8.84
N GLN A 116 -6.40 -1.14 -8.84
CA GLN A 116 -7.23 -2.32 -8.95
C GLN A 116 -7.90 -2.33 -10.33
N CYS A 117 -7.92 -3.48 -11.00
CA CYS A 117 -8.71 -3.69 -12.21
C CYS A 117 -9.80 -4.71 -11.89
N PRO A 118 -11.07 -4.29 -11.73
CA PRO A 118 -12.17 -5.23 -11.57
C PRO A 118 -12.26 -6.11 -12.83
N SER A 119 -12.39 -7.41 -12.64
CA SER A 119 -12.42 -8.42 -13.72
C SER A 119 -13.49 -8.16 -14.80
N ALA A 120 -14.48 -7.31 -14.55
CA ALA A 120 -15.53 -6.93 -15.50
C ALA A 120 -15.13 -5.83 -16.50
N LEU A 121 -14.00 -5.13 -16.33
CA LEU A 121 -13.64 -3.93 -17.13
C LEU A 121 -12.20 -3.93 -17.69
N CYS A 122 -11.41 -4.99 -17.52
CA CYS A 122 -10.06 -5.06 -18.09
C CYS A 122 -10.12 -5.28 -19.62
N SER A 123 -10.42 -4.21 -20.36
CA SER A 123 -10.18 -4.07 -21.80
C SER A 123 -8.68 -3.81 -22.04
N PRO A 124 -8.07 -4.25 -23.16
CA PRO A 124 -6.62 -4.16 -23.43
C PRO A 124 -6.03 -2.74 -23.54
N TYR A 125 -6.72 -1.69 -23.10
CA TYR A 125 -6.26 -0.30 -23.16
C TYR A 125 -5.83 0.24 -21.79
N PRO A 126 -4.60 0.75 -21.63
CA PRO A 126 -3.96 1.02 -20.33
C PRO A 126 -4.45 2.28 -19.58
N ASN A 127 -5.52 2.94 -20.00
CA ASN A 127 -5.83 4.31 -19.56
C ASN A 127 -7.04 4.48 -18.62
N LEU A 128 -7.75 3.42 -18.23
CA LEU A 128 -9.06 3.59 -17.54
C LEU A 128 -9.06 3.37 -16.01
N CYS A 129 -7.96 2.93 -15.38
CA CYS A 129 -7.92 2.62 -13.94
C CYS A 129 -7.30 3.72 -13.06
N LEU A 130 -7.41 4.99 -13.45
CA LEU A 130 -7.12 6.14 -12.57
C LEU A 130 -8.41 6.62 -11.89
N LEU A 131 -9.12 5.73 -11.19
CA LEU A 131 -10.14 6.18 -10.22
C LEU A 131 -9.42 6.48 -8.90
N LEU A 132 -9.07 7.77 -8.74
CA LEU A 132 -8.58 8.31 -7.48
C LEU A 132 -9.67 8.14 -6.42
N LEU A 133 -9.57 7.10 -5.58
CA LEU A 133 -10.23 7.10 -4.29
C LEU A 133 -9.40 8.00 -3.36
N TRP A 134 -9.58 9.31 -3.48
CA TRP A 134 -9.27 10.24 -2.41
C TRP A 134 -10.42 10.14 -1.40
N ASP A 135 -10.17 9.51 -0.26
CA ASP A 135 -11.05 9.61 0.89
C ASP A 135 -10.81 10.98 1.52
N GLN A 136 -11.77 11.90 1.34
CA GLN A 136 -11.85 13.11 2.14
C GLN A 136 -12.55 12.75 3.45
N HIS A 137 -11.80 12.69 4.54
CA HIS A 137 -12.31 12.98 5.86
C HIS A 137 -11.24 13.61 6.75
#